data_AF-A0ABD0J5M8-F1
#
_entry.id   AF-A0ABD0J5M8-F1
#
_cell.length_a   1.000
_cell.length_b   1.000
_cell.length_c   1.000
_cell.angle_alpha   90.00
_cell.angle_beta   90.00
_cell.angle_gamma   90.00
#
_symmetry.space_group_name_H-M   'P 1'
#
loop_
_entity.id
_entity.type
_entity.pdbx_description
1 polymer ?
#
loop_
_entity_poly.entity_id
_entity_poly.type
_entity_poly.pdbx_seq_one_letter_code
_entity_poly.pdbx_strand_id
1 'polypeptide(L)'
;MQKLPVFRESVQSADTLGQAHTCVSDADVNRALAEFNKCVLECAQCIEMHVPCGQLRRKTSWFDHECVLERRKVRGLLRKVRKVSSPEIRHEYQVARREYKRLLKRKKSEYNGALKDSLVKSVDNQVDFLEKFK
;
A
#
# COMPACT_ATOMS: atom_id res chain seq x y z
N MET A 1 -20.79 -22.34 37.21
CA MET A 1 -19.52 -22.88 36.68
C MET A 1 -19.43 -22.52 35.20
N GLN A 2 -18.74 -21.43 34.87
CA GLN A 2 -18.49 -21.03 33.48
C GLN A 2 -17.35 -21.87 32.93
N LYS A 3 -17.60 -22.60 31.83
CA LYS A 3 -16.57 -23.38 31.14
C LYS A 3 -15.65 -22.41 30.39
N LEU A 4 -14.37 -22.39 30.76
CA LEU A 4 -13.34 -21.68 30.01
C LEU A 4 -13.25 -22.27 28.60
N PRO A 5 -13.14 -21.45 27.55
CA PRO A 5 -12.96 -21.94 26.19
C PRO A 5 -11.61 -22.66 26.09
N VAL A 6 -11.67 -23.89 25.57
CA VAL A 6 -10.51 -24.70 25.24
C VAL A 6 -9.71 -23.95 24.18
N PHE A 7 -8.50 -23.53 24.55
CA PHE A 7 -7.53 -22.90 23.67
C PHE A 7 -7.13 -23.94 22.61
N ARG A 8 -7.79 -23.90 21.44
CA ARG A 8 -7.43 -24.72 20.29
C ARG A 8 -6.04 -24.30 19.84
N GLU A 9 -5.10 -25.23 19.87
CA GLU A 9 -3.72 -25.07 19.41
C GLU A 9 -3.68 -24.42 18.02
N SER A 10 -3.41 -23.12 17.97
CA SER A 10 -3.17 -22.36 16.74
C SER A 10 -1.69 -22.47 16.36
N VAL A 11 -1.25 -23.65 15.91
CA VAL A 11 0.13 -23.93 15.47
C VAL A 11 0.40 -23.39 14.05
N GLN A 12 -0.24 -22.27 13.65
CA GLN A 12 -0.03 -21.68 12.32
C GLN A 12 0.41 -20.20 12.35
N SER A 13 0.46 -19.54 13.51
CA SER A 13 0.77 -18.10 13.58
C SER A 13 2.26 -17.74 13.57
N ALA A 14 3.16 -18.71 13.82
CA ALA A 14 4.60 -18.44 13.82
C ALA A 14 5.17 -18.29 12.40
N ASP A 15 4.57 -18.98 11.42
CA ASP A 15 5.03 -19.00 10.03
C ASP A 15 4.69 -17.71 9.27
N THR A 16 3.60 -17.04 9.64
CA THR A 16 3.13 -15.82 8.96
C THR A 16 3.97 -14.59 9.28
N LEU A 17 4.50 -14.48 10.50
CA LEU A 17 5.44 -13.41 10.90
C LEU A 17 6.80 -13.57 10.21
N GLY A 18 7.31 -14.80 10.07
CA GLY A 18 8.52 -15.10 9.30
C GLY A 18 8.39 -14.78 7.81
N GLN A 19 7.20 -15.02 7.23
CA GLN A 19 6.88 -14.68 5.84
C GLN A 19 6.75 -13.16 5.61
N ALA A 20 6.22 -12.41 6.58
CA ALA A 20 6.18 -10.94 6.50
C ALA A 20 7.59 -10.34 6.50
N HIS A 21 8.50 -10.89 7.32
CA HIS A 21 9.88 -10.41 7.40
C HIS A 21 10.71 -10.70 6.13
N THR A 22 10.44 -11.83 5.46
CA THR A 22 11.06 -12.15 4.16
C THR A 22 10.49 -11.33 3.01
N CYS A 23 9.19 -11.00 3.01
CA CYS A 23 8.58 -10.16 1.98
C CYS A 23 9.07 -8.70 2.01
N VAL A 24 9.54 -8.19 3.16
CA VAL A 24 10.14 -6.85 3.26
C VAL A 24 11.48 -6.76 2.52
N SER A 25 12.22 -7.87 2.42
CA SER A 25 13.48 -7.96 1.68
C SER A 25 13.31 -7.97 0.15
N ASP A 26 12.18 -8.46 -0.36
CA ASP A 26 11.88 -8.59 -1.81
C ASP A 26 11.25 -7.32 -2.44
N ALA A 27 11.21 -6.20 -1.71
CA ALA A 27 10.74 -4.89 -2.17
C ALA A 27 9.26 -4.79 -2.62
N ASP A 28 8.41 -5.83 -2.43
CA ASP A 28 6.97 -5.73 -2.66
C ASP A 28 6.20 -5.32 -1.39
N VAL A 29 6.23 -4.01 -1.16
CA VAL A 29 5.53 -3.35 -0.04
C VAL A 29 4.03 -3.65 -0.01
N ASN A 30 3.39 -3.89 -1.17
CA ASN A 30 1.95 -4.17 -1.18
C ASN A 30 1.65 -5.57 -0.68
N ARG A 31 2.51 -6.54 -1.03
CA ARG A 31 2.41 -7.91 -0.52
C ARG A 31 2.67 -7.95 0.98
N ALA A 32 3.73 -7.30 1.45
CA ALA A 32 4.02 -7.21 2.89
C ALA A 32 2.87 -6.56 3.68
N LEU A 33 2.26 -5.49 3.15
CA LEU A 33 1.10 -4.84 3.77
C LEU A 33 -0.14 -5.76 3.77
N ALA A 34 -0.35 -6.55 2.72
CA ALA A 34 -1.46 -7.51 2.66
C ALA A 34 -1.32 -8.61 3.71
N GLU A 35 -0.13 -9.20 3.84
CA GLU A 35 0.16 -10.22 4.87
C GLU A 35 0.05 -9.64 6.28
N PHE A 36 0.55 -8.42 6.51
CA PHE A 36 0.38 -7.74 7.80
C PHE A 36 -1.10 -7.54 8.17
N ASN A 37 -1.91 -7.04 7.24
CA ASN A 37 -3.36 -6.87 7.48
C ASN A 37 -4.04 -8.22 7.77
N LYS A 38 -3.61 -9.30 7.10
CA LYS A 38 -4.11 -10.65 7.37
C LYS A 38 -3.79 -11.08 8.81
N CYS A 39 -2.54 -10.95 9.27
CA CYS A 39 -2.17 -11.27 10.65
C CYS A 39 -2.95 -10.44 11.68
N VAL A 40 -3.14 -9.14 11.44
CA VAL A 40 -3.91 -8.27 12.35
C VAL A 40 -5.36 -8.73 12.44
N LEU A 41 -5.98 -9.13 11.32
CA LEU A 41 -7.35 -9.63 11.30
C LEU A 41 -7.48 -10.98 12.01
N GLU A 42 -6.52 -11.89 11.84
CA GLU A 42 -6.46 -13.17 12.57
C GLU A 42 -6.33 -12.94 14.08
N CYS A 43 -5.42 -12.06 14.51
CA CYS A 43 -5.28 -11.69 15.92
C CYS A 43 -6.55 -11.07 16.49
N ALA A 44 -7.21 -10.18 15.72
CA ALA A 44 -8.46 -9.54 16.13
C ALA A 44 -9.60 -10.55 16.33
N GLN A 45 -9.68 -11.58 15.47
CA GLN A 45 -10.65 -12.67 15.62
C GLN A 45 -10.40 -13.47 16.91
N CYS A 46 -9.14 -13.77 17.24
CA CYS A 46 -8.80 -14.52 18.45
C CYS A 46 -9.16 -13.78 19.75
N ILE A 47 -9.22 -12.45 19.74
CA ILE A 47 -9.58 -11.62 20.90
C ILE A 47 -11.03 -11.10 20.85
N GLU A 48 -11.85 -11.64 19.95
CA GLU A 48 -13.25 -11.23 19.71
C GLU A 48 -13.42 -9.72 19.42
N MET A 49 -12.35 -9.05 18.96
CA MET A 49 -12.43 -7.65 18.54
C MET A 49 -12.97 -7.58 17.11
N HIS A 50 -14.11 -6.91 16.95
CA HIS A 50 -14.63 -6.58 15.64
C HIS A 50 -13.78 -5.49 14.98
N VAL A 51 -12.90 -5.89 14.06
CA VAL A 51 -12.23 -4.95 13.16
C VAL A 51 -13.14 -4.77 11.94
N PRO A 52 -13.68 -3.57 11.68
CA PRO A 52 -14.53 -3.35 10.51
C PRO A 52 -13.72 -3.64 9.23
N CYS A 53 -13.94 -4.82 8.67
CA CYS A 53 -13.28 -5.34 7.48
C CYS A 53 -13.96 -4.81 6.21
N GLY A 54 -14.25 -3.50 6.20
CA GLY A 54 -14.58 -2.84 4.95
C GLY A 54 -13.33 -2.86 4.07
N GLN A 55 -13.48 -3.12 2.77
CA GLN A 55 -12.49 -2.72 1.78
C GLN A 55 -12.35 -1.21 1.91
N LEU A 56 -11.49 -0.77 2.84
CA LEU A 56 -10.94 0.56 2.84
C LEU A 56 -10.20 0.61 1.53
N ARG A 57 -10.90 1.05 0.47
CA ARG A 57 -10.28 1.67 -0.68
C ARG A 57 -9.59 2.89 -0.09
N ARG A 58 -8.45 2.65 0.57
CA ARG A 58 -7.56 3.69 1.05
C ARG A 58 -7.33 4.49 -0.21
N LYS A 59 -7.90 5.70 -0.27
CA LYS A 59 -7.51 6.67 -1.28
C LYS A 59 -6.00 6.67 -1.22
N THR A 60 -5.36 6.13 -2.24
CA THR A 60 -3.91 6.09 -2.32
C THR A 60 -3.46 7.54 -2.25
N SER A 61 -2.97 7.98 -1.09
CA SER A 61 -2.73 9.39 -0.79
C SER A 61 -1.74 10.02 -1.76
N TRP A 62 -0.89 9.20 -2.38
CA TRP A 62 0.07 9.61 -3.40
C TRP A 62 -0.57 10.02 -4.74
N PHE A 63 -1.81 9.60 -5.02
CA PHE A 63 -2.54 9.99 -6.23
C PHE A 63 -3.42 11.21 -5.94
N ASP A 64 -2.84 12.38 -6.15
CA ASP A 64 -3.42 13.66 -5.76
C ASP A 64 -3.98 14.48 -6.94
N HIS A 65 -4.33 15.74 -6.68
CA HIS A 65 -4.94 16.63 -7.66
C HIS A 65 -4.05 16.84 -8.90
N GLU A 66 -2.73 16.97 -8.72
CA GLU A 66 -1.77 17.11 -9.83
C GLU A 66 -1.83 15.88 -10.76
N CYS A 67 -1.88 14.68 -10.19
CA CYS A 67 -2.04 13.44 -10.97
C CYS A 67 -3.36 13.42 -11.77
N VAL A 68 -4.44 13.96 -11.19
CA VAL A 68 -5.73 14.07 -11.87
C VAL A 68 -5.67 15.05 -13.05
N LEU A 69 -5.04 16.21 -12.85
CA LEU A 69 -4.89 17.24 -13.89
C LEU A 69 -4.08 16.72 -15.07
N GLU A 70 -2.93 16.11 -14.83
CA GLU A 70 -2.09 15.54 -15.89
C GLU A 70 -2.80 14.38 -16.61
N ARG A 71 -3.53 13.53 -15.87
CA ARG A 71 -4.35 12.48 -16.48
C ARG A 71 -5.43 13.06 -17.40
N ARG A 72 -6.06 14.17 -17.00
CA ARG A 72 -7.06 14.87 -17.82
C ARG A 72 -6.43 15.46 -19.08
N LYS A 73 -5.25 16.09 -18.97
CA LYS A 73 -4.47 16.61 -20.10
C LYS A 73 -4.16 15.51 -21.12
N VAL A 74 -3.58 14.40 -20.67
CA VAL A 74 -3.25 13.24 -21.53
C VAL A 74 -4.49 12.67 -22.21
N ARG A 75 -5.60 12.51 -21.49
CA ARG A 75 -6.87 12.04 -22.06
C ARG A 75 -7.43 13.02 -23.09
N GLY A 76 -7.31 14.32 -22.85
CA GLY A 76 -7.70 15.36 -23.80
C GLY A 76 -6.91 15.27 -25.10
N LEU A 77 -5.58 15.18 -25.01
CA LEU A 77 -4.71 15.02 -26.18
C LEU A 77 -4.97 13.71 -26.93
N LEU A 78 -5.19 12.59 -26.21
CA LEU A 78 -5.56 11.32 -26.85
C LEU A 78 -6.85 11.43 -27.66
N ARG A 79 -7.87 12.12 -27.13
CA ARG A 79 -9.11 12.38 -27.86
C ARG A 79 -8.86 13.22 -29.11
N LYS A 80 -7.97 14.22 -29.05
CA LYS A 80 -7.57 15.03 -30.22
C LYS A 80 -6.85 14.17 -31.27
N VAL A 81 -5.86 13.37 -30.86
CA VAL A 81 -5.13 12.45 -31.77
C VAL A 81 -6.08 11.50 -32.50
N ARG A 82 -7.12 11.02 -31.83
CA ARG A 82 -8.12 10.12 -32.43
C ARG A 82 -9.02 10.82 -33.46
N LYS A 83 -9.23 12.12 -33.34
CA LYS A 83 -10.07 12.92 -34.24
C LYS A 83 -9.28 13.52 -35.40
N VAL A 84 -8.05 13.95 -35.13
CA VAL A 84 -7.21 14.69 -36.07
C VAL A 84 -5.87 13.98 -36.18
N SER A 85 -5.52 13.57 -37.40
CA SER A 85 -4.25 12.91 -37.69
C SER A 85 -3.14 13.92 -38.00
N SER A 86 -2.86 14.82 -37.06
CA SER A 86 -1.74 15.76 -37.15
C SER A 86 -0.50 15.18 -36.44
N PRO A 87 0.69 15.20 -37.07
CA PRO A 87 1.95 14.82 -36.44
C PRO A 87 2.26 15.62 -35.16
N GLU A 88 1.92 16.91 -35.14
CA GLU A 88 2.15 17.82 -34.03
C GLU A 88 1.33 17.40 -32.81
N ILE A 89 0.04 17.13 -32.98
CA ILE A 89 -0.85 16.66 -31.90
C ILE A 89 -0.39 15.29 -31.37
N ARG A 90 0.10 14.41 -32.25
CA ARG A 90 0.69 13.12 -31.84
C ARG A 90 1.94 13.32 -30.99
N HIS A 91 2.81 14.25 -31.38
CA HIS A 91 4.01 14.59 -30.62
C HIS A 91 3.65 15.15 -29.24
N GLU A 92 2.74 16.12 -29.16
CA GLU A 92 2.24 16.68 -27.89
C GLU A 92 1.69 15.60 -26.95
N TYR A 93 0.86 14.69 -27.49
CA TYR A 93 0.35 13.56 -26.72
C TYR A 93 1.48 12.67 -26.17
N GLN A 94 2.49 12.35 -26.98
CA GLN A 94 3.61 11.54 -26.55
C GLN A 94 4.44 12.23 -25.46
N VAL A 95 4.66 13.53 -25.56
CA VAL A 95 5.33 14.34 -24.52
C VAL A 95 4.51 14.30 -23.22
N ALA A 96 3.24 14.68 -23.26
CA ALA A 96 2.38 14.69 -22.08
C ALA A 96 2.25 13.30 -21.44
N ARG A 97 2.18 12.23 -22.24
CA ARG A 97 2.15 10.85 -21.73
C ARG A 97 3.45 10.48 -21.01
N ARG A 98 4.62 10.91 -21.51
CA ARG A 98 5.91 10.69 -20.85
C ARG A 98 5.99 11.45 -19.52
N GLU A 99 5.58 12.71 -19.52
CA GLU A 99 5.51 13.55 -18.31
C GLU A 99 4.61 12.92 -17.25
N TYR A 100 3.37 12.55 -17.60
CA TYR A 100 2.46 11.89 -16.68
C TYR A 100 3.04 10.59 -16.11
N LYS A 101 3.70 9.76 -16.93
CA LYS A 101 4.37 8.54 -16.43
C LYS A 101 5.49 8.85 -15.46
N ARG A 102 6.30 9.89 -15.73
CA ARG A 102 7.37 10.33 -14.82
C ARG A 102 6.80 10.83 -13.50
N LEU A 103 5.74 11.63 -13.54
CA LEU A 103 5.03 12.11 -12.36
C LEU A 103 4.55 10.97 -11.47
N LEU A 104 3.86 9.97 -12.06
CA LEU A 104 3.37 8.82 -11.31
C LEU A 104 4.51 8.02 -10.67
N LYS A 105 5.61 7.80 -11.40
CA LYS A 105 6.78 7.09 -10.86
C LYS A 105 7.38 7.84 -9.68
N ARG A 106 7.58 9.15 -9.81
CA ARG A 106 8.12 10.01 -8.76
C ARG A 106 7.25 9.95 -7.50
N LYS A 107 5.95 10.26 -7.62
CA LYS A 107 5.05 10.28 -6.46
C LYS A 107 4.89 8.93 -5.79
N LYS A 108 4.83 7.85 -6.58
CA LYS A 108 4.78 6.50 -6.02
C LYS A 108 6.08 6.16 -5.27
N SER A 109 7.23 6.57 -5.80
CA SER A 109 8.52 6.39 -5.12
C SER A 109 8.60 7.16 -3.81
N GLU A 110 8.21 8.43 -3.81
CA GLU A 110 8.17 9.28 -2.61
C GLU A 110 7.25 8.68 -1.54
N TYR A 111 6.05 8.25 -1.92
CA TYR A 111 5.11 7.61 -1.00
C TYR A 111 5.65 6.29 -0.45
N ASN A 112 6.22 5.44 -1.29
CA ASN A 112 6.79 4.18 -0.84
C ASN A 112 7.98 4.41 0.10
N GLY A 113 8.81 5.43 -0.16
CA GLY A 113 9.88 5.85 0.74
C GLY A 113 9.34 6.28 2.11
N ALA A 114 8.39 7.21 2.13
CA ALA A 114 7.76 7.68 3.36
C ALA A 114 7.06 6.54 4.13
N LEU A 115 6.41 5.62 3.42
CA LEU A 115 5.77 4.45 4.04
C LEU A 115 6.80 3.50 4.65
N LYS A 116 7.91 3.24 3.94
CA LYS A 116 9.02 2.44 4.45
C LYS A 116 9.59 3.06 5.73
N ASP A 117 9.87 4.36 5.72
CA ASP A 117 10.41 5.09 6.88
C ASP A 117 9.43 5.05 8.06
N SER A 118 8.13 5.20 7.80
CA SER A 118 7.10 5.09 8.82
C SER A 118 7.02 3.68 9.42
N LEU A 119 7.18 2.63 8.60
CA LEU A 119 7.17 1.25 9.07
C LEU A 119 8.41 0.95 9.92
N VAL A 120 9.60 1.35 9.48
CA VAL A 120 10.85 1.17 10.23
C VAL A 120 10.74 1.84 11.61
N LYS A 121 10.31 3.10 11.66
CA LYS A 121 10.09 3.81 12.93
C LYS A 121 9.09 3.12 13.86
N SER A 122 8.05 2.49 13.30
CA SER A 122 7.05 1.78 14.09
C SER A 122 7.61 0.49 14.69
N VAL A 123 8.52 -0.19 13.97
CA VAL A 123 9.24 -1.38 14.46
C VAL A 123 10.21 -0.98 15.57
N ASP A 124 11.02 0.07 15.37
CA ASP A 124 11.99 0.54 16.37
C ASP A 124 11.28 0.93 17.69
N ASN A 125 10.16 1.66 17.58
CA ASN A 125 9.36 2.03 18.76
C ASN A 125 8.74 0.83 19.49
N GLN A 126 8.47 -0.28 18.79
CA GLN A 126 8.00 -1.52 19.44
C GLN A 126 9.11 -2.18 20.25
N VAL A 127 10.34 -2.20 19.73
CA VAL A 127 11.51 -2.72 20.46
C VAL A 127 11.74 -1.89 21.72
N ASP A 128 11.75 -0.56 21.60
CA ASP A 128 11.90 0.36 22.72
C ASP A 128 10.77 0.20 23.77
N PHE A 129 9.55 -0.08 23.33
CA PHE A 129 8.45 -0.36 24.24
C PHE A 129 8.68 -1.66 25.00
N LEU A 130 9.09 -2.73 24.34
CA LEU A 130 9.29 -4.05 24.97
C LEU A 130 10.51 -4.07 25.92
N GLU A 131 11.54 -3.28 25.66
CA GLU A 131 12.69 -3.13 26.57
C GLU A 131 12.33 -2.43 27.89
N LYS A 132 11.32 -1.55 27.89
CA LYS A 132 10.84 -0.88 29.11
C LYS A 132 10.08 -1.79 30.08
N PHE A 133 9.68 -2.98 29.65
CA PHE A 133 8.96 -3.96 30.48
C PHE A 133 9.81 -5.15 30.93
N LYS A 134 11.12 -5.11 30.68
CA LYS A 134 12.11 -6.03 31.26
C LYS A 134 12.78 -5.38 32.47
#